data_AF-A0A2D9HEP2-F1
#
_entry.id   AF-A0A2D9HEP2-F1
#
_cell.length_a   1.000
_cell.length_b   1.000
_cell.length_c   1.000
_cell.angle_alpha   90.00
_cell.angle_beta   90.00
_cell.angle_gamma   90.00
#
_symmetry.space_group_name_H-M   'P 1'
#
loop_
_entity.id
_entity.type
_entity.pdbx_description
1 polymer ?
#
loop_
_entity_poly.entity_id
_entity_poly.type
_entity_poly.pdbx_seq_one_letter_code
_entity_poly.pdbx_strand_id
1 'polypeptide(L)'
;MTRIQANNNAAVTPRPEAQQANDPVAQNPQRHTDGFEGMRKMGGGVTQGTAEPNVPGSGRVPSVPASVHAQMVELSDPSTLKDMYDLRRRIRALDRLMVAHKDPRGMFTSLYRVITNGAVDSVEKGIYQDNEWGAKLTHEFGRRYLKNLHGDLTGGEVTGAWKSYYKQAKDPSVSLERVAGMGANVHLVADLPRALAAIDSPKERRADFMLFGDVLLDVYPEMVASAKDGHGADMDPLFDLFFVGDAIDHVAGQGTATRFVYQGIRRKAWDASQALQDFRAPAAQAEVDISWRGFERILAGLDGTNFI
;
A
#
# COMPACT_ATOMS: atom_id res chain seq x y z
N MET A 1 45.46 -27.66 -48.27
CA MET A 1 45.08 -26.23 -48.13
C MET A 1 43.95 -26.18 -47.10
N THR A 2 44.17 -26.34 -45.79
CA THR A 2 45.00 -25.63 -44.80
C THR A 2 44.41 -24.26 -44.37
N ARG A 3 43.85 -24.26 -43.14
CA ARG A 3 43.72 -23.14 -42.15
C ARG A 3 42.67 -22.04 -42.43
N ILE A 4 41.97 -21.44 -41.46
CA ILE A 4 41.97 -21.42 -39.98
C ILE A 4 40.56 -20.98 -39.50
N GLN A 5 40.04 -21.60 -38.45
CA GLN A 5 38.96 -21.08 -37.60
C GLN A 5 39.56 -20.16 -36.53
N ALA A 6 38.99 -18.97 -36.34
CA ALA A 6 39.31 -18.09 -35.22
C ALA A 6 38.18 -18.14 -34.18
N ASN A 7 38.57 -18.58 -32.99
CA ASN A 7 37.78 -18.80 -31.80
C ASN A 7 37.96 -17.56 -30.91
N ASN A 8 36.89 -16.86 -30.52
CA ASN A 8 36.97 -15.74 -29.57
C ASN A 8 36.39 -16.15 -28.22
N ASN A 9 37.27 -16.67 -27.36
CA ASN A 9 37.06 -16.76 -25.91
C ASN A 9 37.38 -15.40 -25.29
N ALA A 10 36.37 -14.69 -24.79
CA ALA A 10 36.57 -13.54 -23.92
C ALA A 10 36.74 -14.03 -22.48
N ALA A 11 37.89 -13.72 -21.89
CA ALA A 11 38.26 -14.06 -20.52
C ALA A 11 37.38 -13.31 -19.51
N VAL A 12 36.81 -14.07 -18.57
CA VAL A 12 36.16 -13.58 -17.36
C VAL A 12 37.24 -13.29 -16.32
N THR A 13 37.41 -12.03 -15.94
CA THR A 13 38.24 -11.64 -14.79
C THR A 13 37.47 -11.84 -13.48
N PRO A 14 38.04 -12.51 -12.47
CA PRO A 14 37.39 -12.65 -11.17
C PRO A 14 37.42 -11.33 -10.37
N ARG A 15 36.30 -11.01 -9.71
CA ARG A 15 36.17 -9.89 -8.76
C ARG A 15 36.96 -10.20 -7.48
N PRO A 16 37.58 -9.19 -6.84
CA PRO A 16 38.26 -9.37 -5.56
C PRO A 16 37.25 -9.60 -4.42
N GLU A 17 37.58 -10.57 -3.57
CA GLU A 17 36.88 -10.94 -2.34
C GLU A 17 36.84 -9.77 -1.36
N ALA A 18 35.65 -9.41 -0.90
CA ALA A 18 35.46 -8.45 0.18
C ALA A 18 35.76 -9.12 1.53
N GLN A 19 36.83 -8.66 2.19
CA GLN A 19 37.18 -9.04 3.55
C GLN A 19 36.06 -8.66 4.53
N GLN A 20 35.55 -9.67 5.23
CA GLN A 20 34.71 -9.52 6.42
C GLN A 20 35.55 -8.94 7.56
N ALA A 21 35.28 -7.70 7.94
CA ALA A 21 35.76 -7.12 9.19
C ALA A 21 34.84 -7.59 10.32
N ASN A 22 35.41 -8.39 11.22
CA ASN A 22 34.86 -8.69 12.53
C ASN A 22 35.00 -7.45 13.41
N ASP A 23 33.90 -6.95 13.96
CA ASP A 23 33.92 -6.00 15.08
C ASP A 23 33.27 -6.62 16.33
N PRO A 24 33.85 -6.38 17.52
CA PRO A 24 33.57 -7.18 18.72
C PRO A 24 32.41 -6.64 19.55
N VAL A 25 31.77 -7.61 20.20
CA VAL A 25 30.82 -7.49 21.31
C VAL A 25 31.33 -6.51 22.37
N ALA A 26 30.59 -5.42 22.59
CA ALA A 26 30.76 -4.54 23.74
C ALA A 26 29.54 -4.64 24.67
N GLN A 27 29.87 -4.78 25.94
CA GLN A 27 29.03 -5.21 27.05
C GLN A 27 28.14 -4.07 27.58
N ASN A 28 26.97 -4.49 28.05
CA ASN A 28 26.06 -3.76 28.92
C ASN A 28 26.68 -3.49 30.30
N PRO A 29 26.51 -2.29 30.89
CA PRO A 29 26.43 -2.16 32.33
C PRO A 29 25.11 -1.55 32.82
N GLN A 30 24.74 -2.06 33.99
CA GLN A 30 23.48 -1.91 34.70
C GLN A 30 23.11 -0.49 35.14
N ARG A 31 21.79 -0.29 35.28
CA ARG A 31 21.02 0.41 36.33
C ARG A 31 21.61 1.65 36.99
N HIS A 32 20.86 2.75 36.93
CA HIS A 32 20.59 3.59 38.09
C HIS A 32 19.15 4.11 38.06
N THR A 33 18.39 3.72 39.09
CA THR A 33 17.18 4.39 39.57
C THR A 33 17.57 5.57 40.44
N ASP A 34 16.80 6.66 40.35
CA ASP A 34 16.59 7.79 41.27
C ASP A 34 16.30 9.01 40.37
N GLY A 35 15.13 9.62 40.35
CA GLY A 35 14.44 10.25 41.48
C GLY A 35 14.37 11.74 41.17
N PHE A 36 13.22 12.27 40.72
CA PHE A 36 12.94 13.71 40.75
C PHE A 36 11.46 13.98 40.99
N GLU A 37 11.20 14.29 42.25
CA GLU A 37 9.97 14.78 42.82
C GLU A 37 10.09 16.31 42.96
N GLY A 38 9.06 17.04 42.54
CA GLY A 38 8.78 18.42 42.98
C GLY A 38 9.36 19.57 42.14
N MET A 39 8.48 20.30 41.43
CA MET A 39 7.92 21.57 41.95
C MET A 39 7.03 22.31 40.94
N ARG A 40 5.94 22.83 41.51
CA ARG A 40 5.27 24.12 41.26
C ARG A 40 4.29 24.30 40.09
N LYS A 41 3.03 24.29 40.52
CA LYS A 41 1.91 25.17 40.16
C LYS A 41 2.30 26.56 39.63
N MET A 42 1.81 26.87 38.43
CA MET A 42 1.25 28.15 37.96
C MET A 42 0.09 27.69 37.04
N GLY A 43 -1.19 28.06 37.15
CA GLY A 43 -1.74 29.35 37.52
C GLY A 43 -2.30 30.03 36.26
N GLY A 44 -3.56 29.74 35.91
CA GLY A 44 -4.42 30.65 35.13
C GLY A 44 -4.44 30.49 33.60
N GLY A 45 -5.63 30.17 33.07
CA GLY A 45 -5.92 30.31 31.63
C GLY A 45 -6.88 29.25 31.08
N VAL A 46 -8.07 29.07 31.66
CA VAL A 46 -9.14 28.34 30.98
C VAL A 46 -9.66 29.25 29.87
N THR A 47 -9.04 29.18 28.70
CA THR A 47 -9.72 29.59 27.47
C THR A 47 -10.86 28.61 27.26
N GLN A 48 -12.11 29.08 27.38
CA GLN A 48 -13.26 28.36 26.86
C GLN A 48 -13.04 28.20 25.35
N GLY A 49 -12.43 27.09 24.96
CA GLY A 49 -12.39 26.66 23.57
C GLY A 49 -13.84 26.42 23.15
N THR A 50 -14.34 27.28 22.28
CA THR A 50 -15.58 27.02 21.55
C THR A 50 -15.43 25.64 20.91
N ALA A 51 -16.23 24.67 21.36
CA ALA A 51 -16.21 23.33 20.80
C ALA A 51 -16.44 23.45 19.29
N GLU A 52 -15.46 23.03 18.50
CA GLU A 52 -15.62 23.03 17.05
C GLU A 52 -16.82 22.14 16.67
N PRO A 53 -17.63 22.54 15.68
CA PRO A 53 -18.70 21.69 15.20
C PRO A 53 -18.12 20.39 14.67
N ASN A 54 -18.64 19.29 15.20
CA ASN A 54 -18.31 17.94 14.76
C ASN A 54 -19.13 17.60 13.51
N VAL A 55 -18.49 17.00 12.50
CA VAL A 55 -19.20 16.50 11.31
C VAL A 55 -19.83 15.15 11.67
N PRO A 56 -21.17 14.96 11.50
CA PRO A 56 -21.82 13.71 11.87
C PRO A 56 -21.20 12.51 11.14
N GLY A 57 -20.83 11.48 11.91
CA GLY A 57 -20.42 10.19 11.35
C GLY A 57 -21.63 9.41 10.84
N SER A 58 -21.44 8.63 9.76
CA SER A 58 -22.40 7.59 9.34
C SER A 58 -21.78 6.22 9.62
N GLY A 59 -22.52 5.36 10.35
CA GLY A 59 -22.04 4.02 10.69
C GLY A 59 -20.81 4.01 11.60
N ARG A 60 -19.85 3.12 11.34
CA ARG A 60 -18.60 2.93 12.12
C ARG A 60 -17.65 4.13 12.05
N VAL A 61 -17.80 5.04 11.10
CA VAL A 61 -16.90 6.20 10.96
C VAL A 61 -17.14 7.16 12.14
N PRO A 62 -16.15 7.39 13.02
CA PRO A 62 -16.30 8.31 14.13
C PRO A 62 -16.58 9.72 13.62
N SER A 63 -17.35 10.48 14.39
CA SER A 63 -17.46 11.91 14.16
C SER A 63 -16.10 12.56 14.40
N VAL A 64 -15.60 13.31 13.42
CA VAL A 64 -14.35 14.05 13.50
C VAL A 64 -14.61 15.55 13.58
N PRO A 65 -13.69 16.33 14.19
CA PRO A 65 -13.77 17.79 14.13
C PRO A 65 -13.84 18.28 12.68
N ALA A 66 -14.62 19.34 12.41
CA ALA A 66 -14.72 19.90 11.06
C ALA A 66 -13.37 20.33 10.50
N SER A 67 -12.45 20.83 11.34
CA SER A 67 -11.08 21.17 10.94
C SER A 67 -10.29 19.96 10.44
N VAL A 68 -10.45 18.80 11.08
CA VAL A 68 -9.81 17.53 10.68
C VAL A 68 -10.40 17.02 9.38
N HIS A 69 -11.72 17.06 9.22
CA HIS A 69 -12.39 16.68 7.97
C HIS A 69 -11.92 17.56 6.81
N ALA A 70 -11.86 18.88 7.00
CA ALA A 70 -11.37 19.83 6.00
C ALA A 70 -9.92 19.52 5.59
N GLN A 71 -9.04 19.21 6.55
CA GLN A 71 -7.66 18.79 6.26
C GLN A 71 -7.62 17.49 5.44
N MET A 72 -8.45 16.50 5.77
CA MET A 72 -8.52 15.26 4.98
C MET A 72 -8.97 15.55 3.54
N VAL A 73 -9.96 16.43 3.34
CA VAL A 73 -10.45 16.84 2.02
C VAL A 73 -9.35 17.51 1.19
N GLU A 74 -8.60 18.44 1.79
CA GLU A 74 -7.48 19.12 1.13
C GLU A 74 -6.37 18.14 0.74
N LEU A 75 -5.96 17.29 1.68
CA LEU A 75 -4.92 16.29 1.45
C LEU A 75 -5.31 15.29 0.36
N SER A 76 -6.60 14.94 0.28
CA SER A 76 -7.11 14.00 -0.71
C SER A 76 -7.41 14.60 -2.08
N ASP A 77 -7.42 15.93 -2.25
CA ASP A 77 -7.75 16.56 -3.54
C ASP A 77 -6.72 16.18 -4.61
N PRO A 78 -7.11 15.38 -5.63
CA PRO A 78 -6.19 14.90 -6.65
C PRO A 78 -5.79 16.01 -7.65
N SER A 79 -6.52 17.12 -7.71
CA SER A 79 -6.24 18.22 -8.66
C SER A 79 -5.02 19.05 -8.25
N THR A 80 -4.67 19.00 -6.96
CA THR A 80 -3.52 19.72 -6.39
C THR A 80 -2.28 18.84 -6.22
N LEU A 81 -2.39 17.54 -6.54
CA LEU A 81 -1.29 16.58 -6.43
C LEU A 81 -0.19 16.91 -7.47
N LYS A 82 1.05 17.06 -7.00
CA LYS A 82 2.16 17.52 -7.85
C LYS A 82 3.00 16.37 -8.42
N ASP A 83 3.44 15.47 -7.55
CA ASP A 83 4.37 14.40 -7.87
C ASP A 83 4.30 13.27 -6.82
N MET A 84 5.16 12.25 -6.96
CA MET A 84 5.22 11.12 -6.03
C MET A 84 5.69 11.52 -4.61
N TYR A 85 6.44 12.60 -4.46
CA TYR A 85 6.90 13.08 -3.15
C TYR A 85 5.77 13.78 -2.41
N ASP A 86 4.97 14.57 -3.12
CA ASP A 86 3.74 15.16 -2.59
C ASP A 86 2.73 14.07 -2.22
N LEU A 87 2.58 13.04 -3.05
CA LEU A 87 1.80 11.85 -2.71
C LEU A 87 2.28 11.23 -1.40
N ARG A 88 3.58 10.91 -1.27
CA ARG A 88 4.17 10.33 -0.05
C ARG A 88 3.87 11.18 1.19
N ARG A 89 3.99 12.50 1.09
CA ARG A 89 3.63 13.41 2.20
C ARG A 89 2.14 13.35 2.54
N ARG A 90 1.26 13.43 1.54
CA ARG A 90 -0.20 13.44 1.73
C ARG A 90 -0.70 12.14 2.34
N ILE A 91 -0.26 10.99 1.83
CA ILE A 91 -0.63 9.68 2.38
C ILE A 91 -0.17 9.54 3.84
N ARG A 92 1.06 9.97 4.17
CA ARG A 92 1.54 9.99 5.56
C ARG A 92 0.68 10.89 6.46
N ALA A 93 0.23 12.04 5.96
CA ALA A 93 -0.62 12.95 6.72
C ALA A 93 -2.04 12.38 6.93
N LEU A 94 -2.63 11.84 5.86
CA LEU A 94 -3.94 11.16 5.91
C LEU A 94 -3.93 9.99 6.88
N ASP A 95 -2.89 9.15 6.82
CA ASP A 95 -2.72 8.02 7.75
C ASP A 95 -2.73 8.49 9.21
N ARG A 96 -1.90 9.48 9.56
CA ARG A 96 -1.85 10.02 10.92
C ARG A 96 -3.21 10.54 11.39
N LEU A 97 -3.93 11.29 10.55
CA LEU A 97 -5.24 11.82 10.89
C LEU A 97 -6.26 10.69 11.08
N MET A 98 -6.28 9.71 10.18
CA MET A 98 -7.24 8.61 10.27
C MET A 98 -6.97 7.70 11.47
N VAL A 99 -5.71 7.39 11.77
CA VAL A 99 -5.32 6.64 12.97
C VAL A 99 -5.73 7.39 14.24
N ALA A 100 -5.36 8.68 14.35
CA ALA A 100 -5.68 9.49 15.53
C ALA A 100 -7.18 9.58 15.83
N HIS A 101 -8.00 9.52 14.78
CA HIS A 101 -9.44 9.62 14.87
C HIS A 101 -10.17 8.29 14.70
N LYS A 102 -9.45 7.16 14.70
CA LYS A 102 -10.02 5.80 14.54
C LYS A 102 -10.94 5.66 13.33
N ASP A 103 -10.60 6.34 12.25
CA ASP A 103 -11.34 6.24 10.99
C ASP A 103 -11.05 4.87 10.36
N PRO A 104 -12.06 4.02 10.13
CA PRO A 104 -11.86 2.69 9.55
C PRO A 104 -11.28 2.72 8.13
N ARG A 105 -11.43 3.83 7.40
CA ARG A 105 -10.74 4.03 6.11
C ARG A 105 -9.22 4.03 6.29
N GLY A 106 -8.76 4.48 7.45
CA GLY A 106 -7.37 4.51 7.87
C GLY A 106 -6.68 3.16 7.78
N MET A 107 -7.42 2.06 7.91
CA MET A 107 -6.83 0.73 7.89
C MET A 107 -6.11 0.43 6.57
N PHE A 108 -6.73 0.74 5.43
CA PHE A 108 -6.05 0.63 4.14
C PHE A 108 -5.01 1.75 3.94
N THR A 109 -5.30 2.96 4.41
CA THR A 109 -4.37 4.11 4.32
C THR A 109 -3.03 3.82 4.99
N SER A 110 -3.03 3.12 6.13
CA SER A 110 -1.82 2.72 6.85
C SER A 110 -0.97 1.74 6.05
N LEU A 111 -1.59 0.71 5.46
CA LEU A 111 -0.90 -0.21 4.56
C LEU A 111 -0.35 0.55 3.33
N TYR A 112 -1.17 1.42 2.76
CA TYR A 112 -0.80 2.17 1.57
C TYR A 112 0.32 3.19 1.83
N ARG A 113 0.42 3.75 3.05
CA ARG A 113 1.55 4.57 3.46
C ARG A 113 2.87 3.82 3.35
N VAL A 114 2.92 2.59 3.86
CA VAL A 114 4.13 1.74 3.79
C VAL A 114 4.48 1.43 2.34
N ILE A 115 3.49 1.02 1.54
CA ILE A 115 3.66 0.77 0.09
C ILE A 115 4.18 2.01 -0.64
N THR A 116 3.58 3.17 -0.38
CA THR A 116 3.96 4.43 -1.04
C THR A 116 5.36 4.86 -0.66
N ASN A 117 5.78 4.65 0.59
CA ASN A 117 7.16 4.88 1.00
C ASN A 117 8.13 3.99 0.22
N GLY A 118 7.91 2.67 0.23
CA GLY A 118 8.75 1.73 -0.50
C GLY A 118 8.82 2.00 -2.00
N ALA A 119 7.69 2.37 -2.61
CA ALA A 119 7.60 2.79 -4.00
C ALA A 119 8.50 4.00 -4.29
N VAL A 120 8.36 5.09 -3.54
CA VAL A 120 9.18 6.29 -3.76
C VAL A 120 10.65 6.01 -3.49
N ASP A 121 10.98 5.32 -2.41
CA ASP A 121 12.36 4.99 -2.05
C ASP A 121 13.02 4.12 -3.12
N SER A 122 12.27 3.22 -3.76
CA SER A 122 12.78 2.38 -4.85
C SER A 122 13.09 3.18 -6.12
N VAL A 123 12.26 4.17 -6.44
CA VAL A 123 12.49 5.07 -7.58
C VAL A 123 13.68 6.00 -7.30
N GLU A 124 13.79 6.53 -6.07
CA GLU A 124 14.94 7.34 -5.62
C GLU A 124 16.26 6.56 -5.71
N LYS A 125 16.25 5.25 -5.44
CA LYS A 125 17.42 4.37 -5.56
C LYS A 125 17.86 4.10 -7.00
N GLY A 126 17.06 4.44 -8.00
CA GLY A 126 17.45 4.32 -9.40
C GLY A 126 17.50 2.88 -9.94
N ILE A 127 16.81 1.92 -9.30
CA ILE A 127 16.97 0.48 -9.61
C ILE A 127 16.25 0.03 -10.89
N TYR A 128 15.34 0.83 -11.42
CA TYR A 128 14.59 0.52 -12.64
C TYR A 128 15.38 0.94 -13.88
N GLN A 129 15.13 0.27 -15.01
CA GLN A 129 15.67 0.75 -16.29
C GLN A 129 15.10 2.13 -16.64
N ASP A 130 13.85 2.38 -16.23
CA ASP A 130 13.17 3.67 -16.40
C ASP A 130 12.54 4.12 -15.08
N ASN A 131 13.30 4.90 -14.30
CA ASN A 131 12.83 5.44 -13.02
C ASN A 131 11.78 6.54 -13.21
N GLU A 132 11.76 7.23 -14.34
CA GLU A 132 10.71 8.22 -14.63
C GLU A 132 9.37 7.51 -14.86
N TRP A 133 9.36 6.36 -15.54
CA TRP A 133 8.19 5.50 -15.63
C TRP A 133 7.72 5.02 -14.24
N GLY A 134 8.65 4.60 -13.37
CA GLY A 134 8.33 4.24 -11.99
C GLY A 134 7.70 5.39 -11.18
N ALA A 135 8.21 6.62 -11.36
CA ALA A 135 7.65 7.82 -10.76
C ALA A 135 6.23 8.13 -11.28
N LYS A 136 6.01 8.03 -12.60
CA LYS A 136 4.70 8.22 -13.24
C LYS A 136 3.69 7.20 -12.75
N LEU A 137 4.08 5.93 -12.66
CA LEU A 137 3.21 4.87 -12.12
C LEU A 137 2.85 5.14 -10.66
N THR A 138 3.84 5.46 -9.83
CA THR A 138 3.61 5.79 -8.41
C THR A 138 2.62 6.94 -8.25
N HIS A 139 2.82 8.02 -9.02
CA HIS A 139 1.96 9.19 -9.01
C HIS A 139 0.54 8.87 -9.48
N GLU A 140 0.36 8.27 -10.67
CA GLU A 140 -0.97 7.98 -11.22
C GLU A 140 -1.74 6.95 -10.38
N PHE A 141 -1.04 5.96 -9.83
CA PHE A 141 -1.65 4.97 -8.95
C PHE A 141 -2.19 5.62 -7.68
N GLY A 142 -1.38 6.45 -7.00
CA GLY A 142 -1.84 7.17 -5.81
C GLY A 142 -2.90 8.24 -6.08
N ARG A 143 -2.83 8.93 -7.21
CA ARG A 143 -3.86 9.89 -7.63
C ARG A 143 -5.25 9.24 -7.70
N ARG A 144 -5.34 7.97 -8.12
CA ARG A 144 -6.61 7.23 -8.17
C ARG A 144 -7.18 6.95 -6.79
N TYR A 145 -6.34 6.55 -5.84
CA TYR A 145 -6.76 6.42 -4.45
C TYR A 145 -7.25 7.77 -3.88
N LEU A 146 -6.45 8.83 -4.03
CA LEU A 146 -6.80 10.17 -3.55
C LEU A 146 -8.11 10.68 -4.15
N LYS A 147 -8.32 10.49 -5.46
CA LYS A 147 -9.58 10.87 -6.14
C LYS A 147 -10.80 10.19 -5.52
N ASN A 148 -10.74 8.89 -5.24
CA ASN A 148 -11.87 8.18 -4.65
C ASN A 148 -12.07 8.56 -3.18
N LEU A 149 -10.99 8.78 -2.44
CA LEU A 149 -11.07 9.24 -1.05
C LEU A 149 -11.69 10.63 -0.94
N HIS A 150 -11.27 11.55 -1.82
CA HIS A 150 -11.84 12.89 -1.89
C HIS A 150 -13.32 12.84 -2.26
N GLY A 151 -13.70 12.00 -3.22
CA GLY A 151 -15.11 11.74 -3.54
C GLY A 151 -15.91 11.28 -2.33
N ASP A 152 -15.41 10.29 -1.57
CA ASP A 152 -16.10 9.81 -0.36
C ASP A 152 -16.20 10.87 0.75
N LEU A 153 -15.15 11.67 0.94
CA LEU A 153 -15.12 12.73 1.96
C LEU A 153 -16.04 13.92 1.63
N THR A 154 -16.24 14.21 0.35
CA THR A 154 -17.01 15.38 -0.12
C THR A 154 -18.43 15.02 -0.60
N GLY A 155 -18.77 13.73 -0.64
CA GLY A 155 -20.02 13.26 -1.24
C GLY A 155 -20.03 13.32 -2.79
N GLY A 156 -18.85 13.42 -3.40
CA GLY A 156 -18.66 13.47 -4.85
C GLY A 156 -18.58 12.09 -5.51
N GLU A 157 -18.03 12.07 -6.72
CA GLU A 157 -17.93 10.85 -7.52
C GLU A 157 -16.91 9.85 -6.96
N VAL A 158 -17.36 8.60 -6.83
CA VAL A 158 -16.55 7.45 -6.42
C VAL A 158 -16.80 6.31 -7.39
N THR A 159 -15.74 5.62 -7.81
CA THR A 159 -15.85 4.46 -8.71
C THR A 159 -16.60 3.30 -8.05
N GLY A 160 -17.16 2.38 -8.84
CA GLY A 160 -17.94 1.26 -8.30
C GLY A 160 -17.17 0.37 -7.32
N ALA A 161 -15.89 0.11 -7.59
CA ALA A 161 -15.02 -0.70 -6.74
C ALA A 161 -14.79 0.00 -5.37
N TRP A 162 -14.42 1.28 -5.40
CA TRP A 162 -14.22 2.08 -4.20
C TRP A 162 -15.52 2.35 -3.42
N LYS A 163 -16.68 2.47 -4.10
CA LYS A 163 -18.01 2.53 -3.44
C LYS A 163 -18.25 1.30 -2.57
N SER A 164 -17.90 0.10 -3.03
CA SER A 164 -17.99 -1.11 -2.19
C SER A 164 -17.05 -1.02 -0.98
N TYR A 165 -15.79 -0.61 -1.20
CA TYR A 165 -14.82 -0.42 -0.12
C TYR A 165 -15.35 0.55 0.96
N TYR A 166 -15.80 1.76 0.59
CA TYR A 166 -16.25 2.74 1.59
C TYR A 166 -17.53 2.30 2.31
N LYS A 167 -18.43 1.57 1.62
CA LYS A 167 -19.57 0.93 2.27
C LYS A 167 -19.11 -0.03 3.37
N GLN A 168 -18.14 -0.90 3.07
CA GLN A 168 -17.57 -1.84 4.04
C GLN A 168 -16.84 -1.13 5.17
N ALA A 169 -16.05 -0.09 4.88
CA ALA A 169 -15.37 0.71 5.90
C ALA A 169 -16.35 1.38 6.87
N LYS A 170 -17.54 1.78 6.39
CA LYS A 170 -18.61 2.38 7.21
C LYS A 170 -19.47 1.36 7.96
N ASP A 171 -19.36 0.07 7.64
CA ASP A 171 -20.19 -0.97 8.22
C ASP A 171 -19.55 -1.51 9.53
N PRO A 172 -20.22 -1.36 10.69
CA PRO A 172 -19.68 -1.84 11.95
C PRO A 172 -19.63 -3.37 12.08
N SER A 173 -20.26 -4.12 11.17
CA SER A 173 -20.21 -5.59 11.16
C SER A 173 -19.00 -6.17 10.41
N VAL A 174 -18.30 -5.36 9.62
CA VAL A 174 -17.15 -5.80 8.82
C VAL A 174 -15.86 -5.68 9.64
N SER A 175 -15.01 -6.71 9.66
CA SER A 175 -13.70 -6.67 10.35
C SER A 175 -12.75 -5.62 9.74
N LEU A 176 -11.81 -5.06 10.51
CA LEU A 176 -10.85 -4.08 9.96
C LEU A 176 -9.90 -4.74 8.95
N GLU A 177 -9.57 -6.00 9.18
CA GLU A 177 -8.83 -6.90 8.29
C GLU A 177 -9.54 -6.98 6.93
N ARG A 178 -10.85 -7.22 6.92
CA ARG A 178 -11.63 -7.23 5.67
C ARG A 178 -11.71 -5.85 5.02
N VAL A 179 -11.79 -4.77 5.80
CA VAL A 179 -11.69 -3.40 5.24
C VAL A 179 -10.35 -3.22 4.53
N ALA A 180 -9.23 -3.56 5.16
CA ALA A 180 -7.90 -3.51 4.53
C ALA A 180 -7.82 -4.39 3.27
N GLY A 181 -8.28 -5.64 3.37
CA GLY A 181 -8.29 -6.59 2.24
C GLY A 181 -9.09 -6.09 1.06
N MET A 182 -10.25 -5.47 1.31
CA MET A 182 -11.03 -4.86 0.26
C MET A 182 -10.32 -3.65 -0.36
N GLY A 183 -9.67 -2.82 0.45
CA GLY A 183 -8.86 -1.70 -0.04
C GLY A 183 -7.71 -2.17 -0.93
N ALA A 184 -6.97 -3.18 -0.48
CA ALA A 184 -5.89 -3.82 -1.25
C ALA A 184 -6.41 -4.44 -2.55
N ASN A 185 -7.53 -5.16 -2.51
CA ASN A 185 -8.17 -5.73 -3.69
C ASN A 185 -8.57 -4.65 -4.71
N VAL A 186 -9.31 -3.63 -4.28
CA VAL A 186 -9.74 -2.55 -5.18
C VAL A 186 -8.53 -1.84 -5.77
N HIS A 187 -7.55 -1.48 -4.96
CA HIS A 187 -6.40 -0.74 -5.45
C HIS A 187 -5.54 -1.60 -6.38
N LEU A 188 -5.24 -2.85 -6.00
CA LEU A 188 -4.38 -3.72 -6.81
C LEU A 188 -5.07 -4.25 -8.09
N VAL A 189 -6.34 -4.63 -8.01
CA VAL A 189 -7.06 -5.29 -9.11
C VAL A 189 -7.77 -4.29 -9.99
N ALA A 190 -8.40 -3.25 -9.42
CA ALA A 190 -9.15 -2.27 -10.18
C ALA A 190 -8.31 -1.07 -10.61
N ASP A 191 -7.51 -0.47 -9.72
CA ASP A 191 -6.77 0.75 -10.06
C ASP A 191 -5.51 0.47 -10.87
N LEU A 192 -4.72 -0.55 -10.52
CA LEU A 192 -3.41 -0.80 -11.14
C LEU A 192 -3.44 -0.96 -12.66
N PRO A 193 -4.31 -1.81 -13.26
CA PRO A 193 -4.37 -1.93 -14.73
C PRO A 193 -4.73 -0.60 -15.39
N ARG A 194 -5.58 0.21 -14.74
CA ARG A 194 -6.02 1.51 -15.26
C ARG A 194 -4.96 2.59 -15.07
N ALA A 195 -4.15 2.52 -14.02
CA ALA A 195 -3.00 3.40 -13.80
C ALA A 195 -1.93 3.16 -14.86
N LEU A 196 -1.58 1.89 -15.09
CA LEU A 196 -0.65 1.47 -16.14
C LEU A 196 -1.11 1.92 -17.54
N ALA A 197 -2.41 1.75 -17.83
CA ALA A 197 -3.00 2.22 -19.09
C ALA A 197 -3.00 3.75 -19.22
N ALA A 198 -3.27 4.48 -18.14
CA ALA A 198 -3.33 5.94 -18.16
C ALA A 198 -1.95 6.62 -18.35
N ILE A 199 -0.86 5.92 -18.05
CA ILE A 199 0.50 6.41 -18.32
C ILE A 199 1.10 5.81 -19.61
N ASP A 200 0.27 5.17 -20.44
CA ASP A 200 0.66 4.52 -21.69
C ASP A 200 1.85 3.55 -21.50
N SER A 201 1.81 2.73 -20.45
CA SER A 201 2.92 1.81 -20.12
C SER A 201 3.24 0.89 -21.29
N PRO A 202 4.43 1.00 -21.90
CA PRO A 202 4.77 0.20 -23.07
C PRO A 202 5.20 -1.21 -22.66
N LYS A 203 5.13 -2.17 -23.59
CA LYS A 203 5.36 -3.60 -23.32
C LYS A 203 6.74 -3.88 -22.73
N GLU A 204 7.73 -3.08 -23.11
CA GLU A 204 9.12 -3.15 -22.70
C GLU A 204 9.30 -2.89 -21.19
N ARG A 205 8.36 -2.18 -20.55
CA ARG A 205 8.38 -1.87 -19.11
C ARG A 205 7.91 -3.04 -18.23
N ARG A 206 7.56 -4.19 -18.81
CA ARG A 206 7.10 -5.37 -18.04
C ARG A 206 8.13 -5.81 -16.99
N ALA A 207 9.43 -5.78 -17.31
CA ALA A 207 10.47 -6.19 -16.37
C ALA A 207 10.55 -5.23 -15.17
N ASP A 208 10.59 -3.92 -15.42
CA ASP A 208 10.55 -2.90 -14.37
C ASP A 208 9.29 -3.02 -13.52
N PHE A 209 8.12 -3.29 -14.13
CA PHE A 209 6.87 -3.50 -13.42
C PHE A 209 6.87 -4.71 -12.48
N MET A 210 7.49 -5.82 -12.89
CA MET A 210 7.62 -7.00 -12.03
C MET A 210 8.60 -6.73 -10.87
N LEU A 211 9.74 -6.09 -11.15
CA LEU A 211 10.70 -5.66 -10.14
C LEU A 211 10.08 -4.70 -9.13
N PHE A 212 9.28 -3.74 -9.61
CA PHE A 212 8.54 -2.81 -8.75
C PHE A 212 7.63 -3.56 -7.79
N GLY A 213 7.02 -4.66 -8.24
CA GLY A 213 6.23 -5.55 -7.37
C GLY A 213 7.08 -6.25 -6.32
N ASP A 214 8.24 -6.78 -6.71
CA ASP A 214 9.13 -7.49 -5.78
C ASP A 214 9.60 -6.57 -4.64
N VAL A 215 9.97 -5.32 -4.94
CA VAL A 215 10.36 -4.36 -3.89
C VAL A 215 9.22 -4.07 -2.91
N LEU A 216 7.98 -4.11 -3.37
CA LEU A 216 6.83 -3.90 -2.48
C LEU A 216 6.52 -5.11 -1.59
N LEU A 217 7.01 -6.31 -1.91
CA LEU A 217 6.95 -7.46 -1.02
C LEU A 217 7.93 -7.31 0.16
N ASP A 218 9.08 -6.66 -0.05
CA ASP A 218 10.08 -6.48 1.01
C ASP A 218 9.58 -5.62 2.19
N VAL A 219 8.59 -4.75 1.94
CA VAL A 219 7.99 -3.89 2.98
C VAL A 219 6.79 -4.55 3.69
N TYR A 220 6.48 -5.80 3.36
CA TYR A 220 5.37 -6.55 3.97
C TYR A 220 5.40 -6.59 5.50
N PRO A 221 6.54 -6.88 6.17
CA PRO A 221 6.59 -6.90 7.64
C PRO A 221 6.23 -5.54 8.26
N GLU A 222 6.60 -4.43 7.61
CA GLU A 222 6.24 -3.08 8.06
C GLU A 222 4.74 -2.81 7.86
N MET A 223 4.10 -3.38 6.84
CA MET A 223 2.64 -3.27 6.66
C MET A 223 1.88 -3.93 7.81
N VAL A 224 2.25 -5.15 8.19
CA VAL A 224 1.66 -5.88 9.33
C VAL A 224 1.86 -5.11 10.62
N ALA A 225 3.08 -4.64 10.88
CA ALA A 225 3.37 -3.83 12.07
C ALA A 225 2.54 -2.54 12.09
N SER A 226 2.44 -1.82 10.96
CA SER A 226 1.67 -0.58 10.87
C SER A 226 0.17 -0.78 11.14
N ALA A 227 -0.39 -1.90 10.68
CA ALA A 227 -1.79 -2.24 10.94
C ALA A 227 -2.05 -2.48 12.43
N LYS A 228 -1.17 -3.26 13.05
CA LYS A 228 -1.24 -3.57 14.49
C LYS A 228 -1.07 -2.32 15.34
N ASP A 229 -0.06 -1.51 15.06
CA ASP A 229 0.25 -0.31 15.85
C ASP A 229 -0.80 0.80 15.68
N GLY A 230 -1.29 0.99 14.46
CA GLY A 230 -2.24 2.06 14.13
C GLY A 230 -3.68 1.74 14.49
N HIS A 231 -4.09 0.47 14.34
CA HIS A 231 -5.51 0.07 14.38
C HIS A 231 -5.79 -1.11 15.31
N GLY A 232 -4.77 -1.76 15.87
CA GLY A 232 -4.93 -2.96 16.69
C GLY A 232 -5.44 -4.17 15.90
N ALA A 233 -5.35 -4.14 14.57
CA ALA A 233 -5.80 -5.20 13.68
C ALA A 233 -4.70 -6.25 13.48
N ASP A 234 -5.05 -7.52 13.55
CA ASP A 234 -4.14 -8.62 13.27
C ASP A 234 -4.30 -9.04 11.80
N MET A 235 -3.29 -8.71 11.01
CA MET A 235 -3.34 -8.89 9.57
C MET A 235 -2.83 -10.24 9.10
N ASP A 236 -2.24 -11.04 9.99
CA ASP A 236 -1.67 -12.34 9.66
C ASP A 236 -2.72 -13.25 8.97
N PRO A 237 -3.97 -13.41 9.49
CA PRO A 237 -4.97 -14.26 8.85
C PRO A 237 -5.39 -13.80 7.44
N LEU A 238 -5.48 -12.49 7.23
CA LEU A 238 -5.83 -11.94 5.92
C LEU A 238 -4.72 -12.23 4.90
N PHE A 239 -3.48 -12.04 5.33
CA PHE A 239 -2.34 -12.23 4.49
C PHE A 239 -2.04 -13.70 4.25
N ASP A 240 -2.23 -14.58 5.23
CA ASP A 240 -2.20 -16.04 5.04
C ASP A 240 -3.20 -16.50 3.97
N LEU A 241 -4.40 -15.88 3.91
CA LEU A 241 -5.39 -16.18 2.88
C LEU A 241 -4.97 -15.66 1.49
N PHE A 242 -4.54 -14.40 1.39
CA PHE A 242 -4.11 -13.81 0.11
C PHE A 242 -2.80 -14.42 -0.40
N PHE A 243 -2.01 -14.98 0.50
CA PHE A 243 -0.66 -15.42 0.22
C PHE A 243 -0.43 -16.90 0.45
N VAL A 244 -1.49 -17.69 0.66
CA VAL A 244 -1.53 -19.17 0.74
C VAL A 244 -0.18 -19.73 1.21
N GLY A 245 0.28 -19.25 2.37
CA GLY A 245 1.65 -19.45 2.83
C GLY A 245 1.86 -20.93 3.17
N ASP A 246 1.07 -21.47 4.09
CA ASP A 246 1.41 -22.75 4.71
C ASP A 246 1.26 -23.98 3.80
N ALA A 247 0.27 -24.00 2.91
CA ALA A 247 -0.01 -25.20 2.09
C ALA A 247 0.98 -25.39 0.93
N ILE A 248 1.63 -24.32 0.46
CA ILE A 248 2.56 -24.34 -0.69
C ILE A 248 4.01 -24.09 -0.22
N ASP A 249 4.26 -23.35 0.86
CA ASP A 249 5.61 -23.12 1.38
C ASP A 249 6.26 -24.41 1.92
N HIS A 250 5.47 -25.40 2.36
CA HIS A 250 5.98 -26.74 2.67
C HIS A 250 6.52 -27.52 1.47
N VAL A 251 6.15 -27.13 0.24
CA VAL A 251 6.57 -27.78 -1.00
C VAL A 251 7.59 -26.95 -1.78
N ALA A 252 7.55 -25.62 -1.66
CA ALA A 252 8.33 -24.70 -2.49
C ALA A 252 9.35 -23.83 -1.71
N GLY A 253 9.35 -23.89 -0.37
CA GLY A 253 10.17 -23.04 0.51
C GLY A 253 9.45 -21.75 0.94
N GLN A 254 9.75 -21.26 2.15
CA GLN A 254 9.08 -20.12 2.79
C GLN A 254 9.01 -18.88 1.89
N GLY A 255 7.82 -18.27 1.76
CA GLY A 255 7.56 -17.03 1.01
C GLY A 255 7.42 -17.19 -0.50
N THR A 256 7.56 -18.40 -1.04
CA THR A 256 7.49 -18.66 -2.48
C THR A 256 6.04 -18.61 -2.98
N ALA A 257 5.10 -19.11 -2.17
CA ALA A 257 3.67 -19.11 -2.50
C ALA A 257 3.10 -17.69 -2.53
N THR A 258 3.43 -16.89 -1.51
CA THR A 258 3.08 -15.47 -1.36
C THR A 258 3.51 -14.68 -2.58
N ARG A 259 4.78 -14.80 -2.96
CA ARG A 259 5.33 -14.12 -4.13
C ARG A 259 4.66 -14.59 -5.41
N PHE A 260 4.38 -15.89 -5.55
CA PHE A 260 3.71 -16.44 -6.73
C PHE A 260 2.29 -15.88 -6.92
N VAL A 261 1.47 -15.89 -5.87
CA VAL A 261 0.09 -15.38 -5.92
C VAL A 261 0.08 -13.87 -6.19
N TYR A 262 0.90 -13.11 -5.46
CA TYR A 262 1.04 -11.67 -5.64
C TYR A 262 1.46 -11.31 -7.07
N GLN A 263 2.51 -11.96 -7.58
CA GLN A 263 3.00 -11.72 -8.94
C GLN A 263 2.04 -12.23 -10.01
N GLY A 264 1.21 -13.23 -9.70
CA GLY A 264 0.09 -13.65 -10.54
C GLY A 264 -0.95 -12.55 -10.71
N ILE A 265 -1.38 -11.92 -9.60
CA ILE A 265 -2.30 -10.77 -9.64
C ILE A 265 -1.69 -9.61 -10.42
N ARG A 266 -0.41 -9.28 -10.16
CA ARG A 266 0.29 -8.21 -10.89
C ARG A 266 0.43 -8.50 -12.37
N ARG A 267 0.77 -9.74 -12.75
CA ARG A 267 0.81 -10.17 -14.15
C ARG A 267 -0.54 -9.95 -14.83
N LYS A 268 -1.63 -10.32 -14.15
CA LYS A 268 -2.99 -10.07 -14.66
C LYS A 268 -3.29 -8.59 -14.84
N ALA A 269 -2.91 -7.75 -13.87
CA ALA A 269 -3.04 -6.30 -13.97
C ALA A 269 -2.24 -5.72 -15.15
N TRP A 270 -1.04 -6.23 -15.40
CA TRP A 270 -0.24 -5.87 -16.57
C TRP A 270 -0.93 -6.25 -17.87
N ASP A 271 -1.35 -7.52 -18.01
CA ASP A 271 -1.97 -7.99 -19.25
C ASP A 271 -3.30 -7.25 -19.53
N ALA A 272 -4.08 -6.97 -18.48
CA ALA A 272 -5.28 -6.13 -18.57
C ALA A 272 -4.95 -4.69 -18.99
N SER A 273 -3.87 -4.09 -18.49
CA SER A 273 -3.47 -2.72 -18.89
C SER A 273 -3.15 -2.63 -20.37
N GLN A 274 -2.48 -3.65 -20.92
CA GLN A 274 -2.15 -3.70 -22.35
C GLN A 274 -3.42 -3.83 -23.20
N ALA A 275 -4.39 -4.61 -22.76
CA ALA A 275 -5.68 -4.75 -23.44
C ALA A 275 -6.57 -3.49 -23.31
N LEU A 276 -6.42 -2.71 -22.24
CA LEU A 276 -7.12 -1.43 -22.06
C LEU A 276 -6.64 -0.34 -23.05
N GLN A 277 -5.48 -0.51 -23.69
CA GLN A 277 -4.92 0.44 -24.65
C GLN A 277 -5.28 0.13 -26.11
N ASP A 278 -6.03 -0.95 -26.39
CA ASP A 278 -6.39 -1.34 -27.75
C ASP A 278 -7.87 -1.73 -27.92
N PHE A 279 -8.22 -2.33 -29.05
CA PHE A 279 -9.61 -2.70 -29.39
C PHE A 279 -10.27 -3.63 -28.35
N ARG A 280 -9.48 -4.26 -27.47
CA ARG A 280 -9.96 -5.16 -26.40
C ARG A 280 -10.39 -4.41 -25.15
N ALA A 281 -10.27 -3.08 -25.10
CA ALA A 281 -10.54 -2.29 -23.91
C ALA A 281 -11.91 -2.57 -23.23
N PRO A 282 -13.03 -2.73 -23.96
CA PRO A 282 -14.31 -3.07 -23.32
C PRO A 282 -14.29 -4.42 -22.60
N ALA A 283 -13.65 -5.43 -23.19
CA ALA A 283 -13.52 -6.75 -22.59
C ALA A 283 -12.58 -6.73 -21.38
N ALA A 284 -11.45 -6.02 -21.48
CA ALA A 284 -10.51 -5.85 -20.37
C ALA A 284 -11.15 -5.11 -19.19
N GLN A 285 -11.94 -4.06 -19.47
CA GLN A 285 -12.69 -3.33 -18.46
C GLN A 285 -13.69 -4.24 -17.73
N ALA A 286 -14.43 -5.07 -18.47
CA ALA A 286 -15.35 -6.05 -17.88
C ALA A 286 -14.62 -7.11 -17.05
N GLU A 287 -13.47 -7.60 -17.52
CA GLU A 287 -12.66 -8.57 -16.78
C GLU A 287 -12.13 -7.99 -15.47
N VAL A 288 -11.63 -6.75 -15.48
CA VAL A 288 -11.21 -6.05 -14.27
C VAL A 288 -12.37 -5.94 -13.30
N ASP A 289 -13.56 -5.57 -13.79
CA ASP A 289 -14.75 -5.40 -12.96
C ASP A 289 -15.29 -6.72 -12.39
N ILE A 290 -15.20 -7.81 -13.14
CA ILE A 290 -15.52 -9.16 -12.66
C ILE A 290 -14.48 -9.61 -11.60
N SER A 291 -13.20 -9.32 -11.83
CA SER A 291 -12.11 -9.80 -10.98
C SER A 291 -12.19 -9.21 -9.57
N TRP A 292 -12.31 -7.89 -9.42
CA TRP A 292 -12.36 -7.29 -8.07
C TRP A 292 -13.62 -7.72 -7.30
N ARG A 293 -14.76 -7.90 -7.97
CA ARG A 293 -15.98 -8.44 -7.36
C ARG A 293 -15.85 -9.90 -6.96
N GLY A 294 -15.08 -10.68 -7.72
CA GLY A 294 -14.75 -12.06 -7.37
C GLY A 294 -13.99 -12.13 -6.05
N PHE A 295 -12.94 -11.33 -5.91
CA PHE A 295 -12.17 -11.21 -4.66
C PHE A 295 -13.01 -10.69 -3.49
N GLU A 296 -13.90 -9.71 -3.72
CA GLU A 296 -14.83 -9.24 -2.69
C GLU A 296 -15.67 -10.39 -2.10
N ARG A 297 -16.14 -11.33 -2.94
CA ARG A 297 -16.89 -12.51 -2.46
C ARG A 297 -16.03 -13.48 -1.66
N ILE A 298 -14.77 -13.67 -2.04
CA ILE A 298 -13.82 -14.49 -1.28
C ILE A 298 -13.61 -13.86 0.10
N LEU A 299 -13.36 -12.55 0.14
CA LEU A 299 -13.19 -11.79 1.38
C LEU A 299 -14.43 -11.82 2.27
N ALA A 300 -15.62 -11.83 1.68
CA ALA A 300 -16.87 -11.94 2.45
C ALA A 300 -16.99 -13.27 3.22
N GLY A 301 -16.26 -14.32 2.81
CA GLY A 301 -16.20 -15.58 3.53
C GLY A 301 -15.48 -15.49 4.88
N LEU A 302 -14.55 -14.53 5.06
CA LEU A 302 -13.74 -14.39 6.27
C LEU A 302 -14.58 -14.05 7.51
N ASP A 303 -15.60 -13.19 7.37
CA ASP A 303 -16.47 -12.83 8.49
C ASP A 303 -17.47 -13.96 8.84
N GLY A 304 -17.67 -14.93 7.94
CA GLY A 304 -18.56 -16.08 8.16
C GLY A 304 -17.87 -17.25 8.87
N THR A 305 -16.54 -17.28 8.84
CA THR A 305 -15.72 -18.21 9.61
C THR A 305 -15.28 -17.50 10.88
N ASN A 306 -16.01 -17.68 11.98
CA ASN A 306 -15.47 -17.40 13.31
C ASN A 306 -14.19 -18.25 13.47
N PHE A 307 -13.03 -17.67 13.20
CA PHE A 307 -11.77 -18.20 13.69
C PHE A 307 -11.78 -17.92 15.20
N ILE A 308 -12.28 -18.91 15.94
CA ILE A 308 -12.20 -19.05 17.40
C ILE A 308 -10.80 -19.55 17.74
#